data_AF-A0A1S7R1M2-F1
#
_entry.id   AF-A0A1S7R1M2-F1
#
_cell.length_a   1.000
_cell.length_b   1.000
_cell.length_c   1.000
_cell.angle_alpha   90.00
_cell.angle_beta   90.00
_cell.angle_gamma   90.00
#
_symmetry.space_group_name_H-M   'P 1'
#
loop_
_entity.id
_entity.type
_entity.pdbx_description
1 polymer ?
#
loop_
_entity_poly.entity_id
_entity_poly.type
_entity_poly.pdbx_seq_one_letter_code
_entity_poly.pdbx_strand_id
1 'polypeptide(L)' 'MADGRSDGYLELHMNSWDCLAGLLLVSEAGGDVCPFLEIGSLRDGGPVLAAAAGVAKGVSQASNIVLAAR' A
#
# COMPACT_ATOMS: atom_id res chain seq x y z
N MET A 1 4.65 8.25 1.31
CA MET A 1 4.15 8.15 2.71
C MET A 1 3.38 9.41 3.06
N ALA A 2 2.40 9.34 3.96
CA ALA A 2 1.45 10.45 4.21
C ALA A 2 2.12 11.81 4.52
N ASP A 3 3.28 11.80 5.19
CA ASP A 3 4.08 13.00 5.53
C ASP A 3 5.13 13.39 4.46
N GLY A 4 5.11 12.76 3.29
CA GLY A 4 6.00 13.08 2.16
C GLY A 4 7.49 12.72 2.33
N ARG A 5 7.94 12.26 3.50
CA ARG A 5 9.36 11.93 3.79
C ARG A 5 9.91 10.72 3.03
N SER A 6 9.06 9.84 2.53
CA SER A 6 9.45 8.71 1.69
C SER A 6 8.45 8.53 0.57
N ASP A 7 8.92 8.18 -0.62
CA ASP A 7 8.07 8.07 -1.82
C ASP A 7 7.18 6.82 -1.82
N GLY A 8 7.50 5.81 -1.02
CA GLY A 8 6.64 4.64 -0.85
C GLY A 8 7.12 3.65 0.20
N TYR A 9 6.26 2.66 0.45
CA TYR A 9 6.43 1.51 1.31
C TYR A 9 6.06 0.25 0.52
N LEU A 10 6.83 -0.81 0.72
CA LEU A 10 6.58 -2.11 0.14
C LEU A 10 7.03 -3.17 1.15
N GLU A 11 6.12 -4.07 1.52
CA GLU A 11 6.47 -5.27 2.27
C GLU A 11 5.70 -6.46 1.72
N LEU A 12 6.40 -7.58 1.49
CA LEU A 12 5.78 -8.78 0.90
C LEU A 12 4.82 -9.49 1.86
N HIS A 13 4.97 -9.24 3.16
CA HIS A 13 4.11 -9.81 4.18
C HIS A 13 4.05 -8.90 5.42
N MET A 14 2.88 -8.32 5.67
CA MET A 14 2.57 -7.56 6.89
C MET A 14 1.20 -8.01 7.43
N ASN A 15 1.03 -8.02 8.75
CA ASN A 15 -0.27 -8.31 9.34
C ASN A 15 -1.25 -7.16 9.12
N SER A 16 -2.54 -7.46 9.07
CA SER A 16 -3.57 -6.45 8.78
C SER A 16 -3.60 -5.31 9.81
N TRP A 17 -3.33 -5.61 11.09
CA TRP A 17 -3.33 -4.60 12.15
C TRP A 17 -2.15 -3.63 12.07
N ASP A 18 -1.08 -4.01 11.38
CA ASP A 18 0.10 -3.14 11.18
C ASP A 18 -0.11 -2.20 9.98
N CYS A 19 -0.84 -2.61 8.93
CA CYS A 19 -0.95 -1.85 7.69
C CYS A 19 -2.24 -1.04 7.51
N LEU A 20 -3.40 -1.53 7.97
CA LEU A 20 -4.70 -1.00 7.54
C LEU A 20 -4.90 0.47 7.88
N ALA A 21 -4.50 0.89 9.09
CA ALA A 21 -4.59 2.29 9.49
C ALA A 21 -3.66 3.18 8.65
N GLY A 22 -2.44 2.71 8.36
CA GLY A 22 -1.47 3.43 7.54
C GLY A 22 -1.93 3.59 6.08
N LEU A 23 -2.53 2.53 5.51
CA LEU A 23 -3.06 2.56 4.15
C LEU A 23 -4.18 3.60 4.00
N LEU A 24 -5.08 3.70 4.98
CA LEU A 24 -6.11 4.74 4.99
C LEU A 24 -5.48 6.14 5.01
N LEU A 25 -4.52 6.39 5.91
CA LEU A 25 -3.86 7.69 6.00
C LEU A 25 -3.14 8.09 4.69
N VAL A 26 -2.48 7.13 4.03
CA VAL A 26 -1.82 7.39 2.74
C VAL A 26 -2.85 7.69 1.65
N SER A 27 -3.96 6.97 1.61
CA SER A 27 -5.06 7.20 0.66
C SER A 27 -5.65 8.60 0.82
N GLU A 28 -5.97 9.01 2.06
CA GLU A 28 -6.52 10.35 2.35
C GLU A 28 -5.53 11.48 2.08
N ALA A 29 -4.22 11.20 2.14
CA ALA A 29 -3.16 12.14 1.74
C ALA A 29 -2.93 12.19 0.21
N GLY A 30 -3.72 11.46 -0.58
CA GLY A 30 -3.63 11.43 -2.05
C GLY A 30 -2.58 10.46 -2.62
N GLY A 31 -2.05 9.57 -1.78
CA GLY A 31 -1.20 8.45 -2.22
C GLY A 31 -2.02 7.30 -2.78
N ASP A 32 -1.35 6.40 -3.53
CA ASP A 32 -1.93 5.16 -4.02
C ASP A 32 -1.53 4.00 -3.11
N VAL A 33 -2.47 3.12 -2.84
CA VAL A 33 -2.29 1.97 -1.96
C VAL A 33 -2.78 0.69 -2.63
N CYS A 34 -2.30 -0.46 -2.17
CA CYS A 34 -2.86 -1.75 -2.59
C CYS A 34 -4.25 -1.99 -1.98
N PRO A 35 -5.13 -2.76 -2.65
CA PRO A 35 -6.40 -3.18 -2.10
C PRO A 35 -6.17 -4.33 -1.12
N PHE A 36 -5.60 -4.05 0.06
CA PHE A 36 -5.12 -5.08 1.00
C PHE A 36 -6.20 -6.13 1.36
N LEU A 37 -7.47 -5.72 1.46
CA LEU A 37 -8.57 -6.63 1.77
C LEU A 37 -8.92 -7.61 0.63
N GLU A 38 -8.44 -7.36 -0.59
CA GLU A 38 -8.63 -8.23 -1.76
C GLU A 38 -7.44 -9.16 -1.98
N ILE A 39 -6.23 -8.72 -1.62
CA ILE A 39 -4.96 -9.45 -1.88
C ILE A 39 -4.32 -10.07 -0.63
N GLY A 40 -4.82 -9.71 0.55
CA GLY A 40 -4.35 -10.19 1.85
C GLY A 40 -5.50 -10.70 2.74
N SER A 41 -5.17 -11.08 3.97
CA SER A 41 -6.08 -11.64 4.97
C SER A 41 -6.04 -10.85 6.27
N LEU A 42 -7.19 -10.71 6.95
CA LEU A 42 -7.23 -10.16 8.32
C LEU A 42 -6.57 -11.08 9.35
N ARG A 43 -6.52 -12.39 9.09
CA ARG A 43 -5.93 -13.38 10.01
C ARG A 43 -4.46 -13.62 9.70
N ASP A 44 -4.14 -13.75 8.42
CA ASP A 44 -2.84 -14.27 7.96
C ASP A 44 -1.93 -13.17 7.40
N GLY A 45 -2.45 -11.94 7.24
CA GLY A 45 -1.71 -10.85 6.63
C GLY A 45 -1.62 -10.95 5.12
N GLY A 46 -0.71 -10.19 4.53
CA GLY A 46 -0.50 -10.18 3.09
C GLY A 46 0.49 -9.12 2.64
N PRO A 47 0.70 -9.01 1.32
CA PRO A 47 1.55 -7.99 0.74
C PRO A 47 0.95 -6.59 0.90
N VAL A 48 1.81 -5.61 1.14
CA VAL A 48 1.44 -4.20 1.33
C VAL A 48 2.25 -3.34 0.38
N LEU A 49 1.56 -2.45 -0.32
CA LEU A 49 2.14 -1.39 -1.14
C LEU A 49 1.41 -0.08 -0.84
N ALA A 50 2.19 0.97 -0.57
CA ALA A 50 1.68 2.33 -0.41
C ALA A 50 2.70 3.31 -1.01
N ALA A 51 2.32 4.16 -1.94
CA ALA A 51 3.26 5.00 -2.66
C ALA A 51 2.68 6.36 -3.03
N ALA A 52 3.54 7.36 -3.20
CA ALA A 52 3.15 8.63 -3.80
C ALA A 52 2.72 8.38 -5.26
N ALA A 53 1.68 9.10 -5.71
CA ALA A 53 1.07 8.87 -7.02
C ALA A 53 2.06 8.92 -8.21
N GLY A 54 3.12 9.74 -8.10
CA GLY A 54 4.15 9.85 -9.12
C GLY A 54 5.00 8.59 -9.34
N VAL A 55 5.12 7.72 -8.33
CA VAL A 55 5.95 6.49 -8.40
C VAL A 55 5.15 5.20 -8.28
N ALA A 56 3.90 5.26 -7.81
CA ALA A 56 3.09 4.10 -7.47
C ALA A 56 2.99 3.06 -8.59
N LYS A 57 2.73 3.50 -9.83
CA LYS A 57 2.61 2.60 -10.98
C LYS A 57 3.91 1.81 -11.25
N GLY A 58 5.06 2.48 -11.18
CA GLY A 58 6.36 1.84 -11.40
C GLY A 58 6.67 0.80 -10.32
N VAL A 59 6.39 1.14 -9.05
CA VAL A 59 6.61 0.22 -7.93
C VAL A 59 5.66 -0.98 -7.99
N SER A 60 4.39 -0.75 -8.35
CA SER A 60 3.40 -1.81 -8.57
C SER A 60 3.87 -2.81 -9.63
N GLN A 61 4.34 -2.31 -10.78
CA GLN A 61 4.88 -3.15 -11.85
C GLN A 61 6.13 -3.93 -11.42
N ALA A 62 7.04 -3.30 -10.68
CA ALA A 62 8.28 -3.94 -10.23
C ALA A 62 8.05 -5.00 -9.14
N SER A 63 7.03 -4.82 -8.30
CA SER A 63 6.72 -5.70 -7.17
C SER A 63 5.66 -6.76 -7.45
N ASN A 64 4.93 -6.65 -8.58
CA ASN A 64 3.74 -7.45 -8.89
C ASN A 64 2.61 -7.33 -7.84
N ILE A 65 2.55 -6.22 -7.09
CA ILE A 65 1.43 -5.91 -6.19
C ILE A 65 0.54 -4.88 -6.87
N VAL A 66 -0.75 -5.19 -6.99
CA VAL A 66 -1.73 -4.31 -7.63
C VAL A 66 -2.06 -3.09 -6.76
N LEU A 67 -2.41 -1.98 -7.42
CA LEU A 67 -2.95 -0.79 -6.77
C LEU A 67 -4.48 -0.85 -6.75
N ALA A 68 -5.10 -0.26 -5.73
CA ALA A 68 -6.54 -0.15 -5.63
C ALA A 68 -7.10 0.74 -6.77
N ALA A 69 -8.31 0.44 -7.22
CA ALA A 69 -9.06 1.36 -8.06
C ALA A 69 -9.45 2.60 -7.24
N ARG A 70 -9.30 3.78 -7.83
CA ARG A 70 -9.75 5.04 -7.24
C ARG A 70 -11.23 5.30 -7.48
#